data_AF-C6RGP7-F1
#
_entry.id   AF-C6RGP7-F1
#
_cell.length_a   1.000
_cell.length_b   1.000
_cell.length_c   1.000
_cell.angle_alpha   90.00
_cell.angle_beta   90.00
_cell.angle_gamma   90.00
#
_symmetry.space_group_name_H-M   'P 1'
#
loop_
_entity.id
_entity.type
_entity.pdbx_description
1 polymer ?
#
loop_
_entity_poly.entity_id
_entity_poly.type
_entity_poly.pdbx_seq_one_letter_code
_entity_poly.pdbx_strand_id
1 'polypeptide(L)' 'MPYENFKSKNPLAAKIAANARKFDVQTLQNEQLVNLLLNEKKIEISDEQKEAARRVFTGLMKIEESVQLSG' A
#
# COMPACT_ATOMS: atom_id res chain seq x y z
N MET A 1 19.79 -3.41 -25.49
CA MET A 1 19.17 -4.47 -24.66
C MET A 1 17.70 -4.52 -25.02
N PRO A 2 17.13 -5.69 -25.37
CA PRO A 2 15.70 -5.76 -25.66
C PRO A 2 14.94 -5.61 -24.34
N TYR A 3 14.06 -4.62 -24.28
CA TYR A 3 13.19 -4.38 -23.12
C TYR A 3 12.29 -5.60 -22.95
N GLU A 4 12.63 -6.48 -22.01
CA GLU A 4 11.78 -7.60 -21.64
C GLU A 4 10.47 -7.06 -21.07
N ASN A 5 9.45 -7.07 -21.92
CA ASN A 5 8.06 -7.34 -21.60
C ASN A 5 7.58 -6.87 -20.21
N PHE A 6 7.38 -5.55 -20.06
CA PHE A 6 6.35 -5.02 -19.16
C PHE A 6 4.95 -5.23 -19.78
N LYS A 7 4.67 -6.42 -20.33
CA LYS A 7 3.28 -6.81 -20.53
C LYS A 7 2.71 -6.99 -19.12
N SER A 8 1.70 -6.20 -18.78
CA SER A 8 1.05 -6.31 -17.48
C SER A 8 0.74 -7.77 -17.18
N LYS A 9 1.34 -8.31 -16.11
CA LYS A 9 1.05 -9.68 -15.68
C LYS A 9 -0.41 -9.81 -15.22
N ASN A 10 -1.05 -8.68 -14.90
CA ASN A 10 -2.43 -8.57 -14.47
C ASN A 10 -3.21 -7.58 -15.37
N PRO A 11 -4.03 -8.08 -16.32
CA PRO A 11 -4.84 -7.25 -17.21
C PRO A 11 -5.81 -6.31 -16.48
N LEU A 12 -6.31 -6.70 -15.30
CA LEU A 12 -7.19 -5.87 -14.49
C LEU A 12 -6.43 -4.68 -13.87
N ALA A 13 -5.21 -4.92 -13.38
CA ALA A 13 -4.38 -3.87 -12.82
C ALA A 13 -4.03 -2.80 -13.87
N ALA A 14 -3.69 -3.23 -15.09
CA ALA A 14 -3.43 -2.32 -16.20
C ALA A 14 -4.65 -1.47 -16.58
N LYS A 15 -5.85 -2.07 -16.59
CA LYS A 15 -7.10 -1.37 -16.89
C LYS A 15 -7.42 -0.31 -15.83
N ILE A 16 -7.24 -0.64 -14.55
CA ILE A 16 -7.44 0.30 -13.44
C ILE A 16 -6.43 1.45 -13.54
N ALA A 17 -5.14 1.16 -13.77
CA ALA A 17 -4.11 2.18 -13.91
C ALA A 17 -4.36 3.11 -15.11
N ALA A 18 -4.82 2.56 -16.25
CA ALA A 18 -5.20 3.36 -17.40
C ALA A 18 -6.40 4.27 -17.10
N ASN A 19 -7.42 3.77 -16.40
CA ASN A 19 -8.56 4.58 -15.97
C ASN A 19 -8.13 5.66 -14.97
N ALA A 20 -7.26 5.33 -14.02
CA ALA A 20 -6.74 6.29 -13.05
C ALA A 20 -6.01 7.47 -13.72
N ARG A 21 -5.28 7.22 -14.82
CA ARG A 21 -4.69 8.30 -15.65
C ARG A 21 -5.75 9.15 -16.33
N LYS A 22 -6.81 8.53 -16.85
CA LYS A 22 -7.92 9.24 -17.51
C LYS A 22 -8.68 10.18 -16.56
N PHE A 23 -8.78 9.81 -15.28
CA PHE A 23 -9.52 10.58 -14.26
C PHE A 23 -8.61 11.33 -13.28
N ASP A 24 -7.31 11.40 -13.56
CA ASP A 24 -6.29 12.05 -12.72
C ASP A 24 -6.25 11.57 -11.26
N VAL A 25 -6.52 10.28 -11.03
CA VAL A 25 -6.41 9.64 -9.71
C VAL A 25 -4.98 9.14 -9.53
N GLN A 26 -4.08 10.05 -9.14
CA GLN A 26 -2.63 9.81 -9.07
C GLN A 26 -2.25 8.52 -8.33
N THR A 27 -2.91 8.24 -7.20
CA THR A 27 -2.65 7.09 -6.34
C THR A 27 -2.82 5.74 -7.04
N LEU A 28 -3.65 5.63 -8.08
CA LEU A 28 -3.94 4.37 -8.77
C LEU A 28 -3.27 4.25 -10.14
N GLN A 29 -2.44 5.20 -10.54
CA GLN A 29 -1.77 5.17 -11.86
C GLN A 29 -0.60 4.18 -11.94
N ASN A 30 -0.10 3.71 -10.79
CA ASN A 30 0.96 2.72 -10.70
C ASN A 30 0.38 1.29 -10.74
N GLU A 31 0.66 0.57 -11.82
CA GLU A 31 0.15 -0.78 -12.04
C GLU A 31 0.63 -1.80 -10.98
N GLN A 32 1.86 -1.66 -10.47
CA GLN A 32 2.39 -2.55 -9.43
C GLN A 32 1.65 -2.36 -8.10
N LEU A 33 1.36 -1.11 -7.74
CA LEU A 33 0.56 -0.78 -6.56
C LEU A 33 -0.87 -1.33 -6.69
N VAL A 34 -1.51 -1.12 -7.84
CA VAL A 34 -2.84 -1.68 -8.09
C VAL A 34 -2.81 -3.21 -8.02
N ASN A 35 -1.77 -3.85 -8.56
CA ASN A 35 -1.62 -5.30 -8.49
C ASN A 35 -1.45 -5.79 -7.04
N LEU A 36 -0.75 -5.05 -6.19
CA LEU A 36 -0.66 -5.33 -4.75
C LEU A 36 -2.05 -5.27 -4.10
N LEU A 37 -2.79 -4.20 -4.32
CA LEU A 37 -4.13 -4.00 -3.75
C LEU A 37 -5.13 -5.06 -4.22
N LEU A 38 -5.06 -5.49 -5.48
CA LEU A 38 -5.93 -6.54 -6.02
C LEU A 38 -5.61 -7.93 -5.47
N ASN A 39 -4.36 -8.18 -5.07
CA ASN A 39 -3.94 -9.45 -4.48
C ASN A 39 -4.08 -9.46 -2.96
N GLU A 40 -4.42 -8.32 -2.35
CA GLU A 40 -4.61 -8.22 -0.92
C GLU A 40 -5.90 -8.97 -0.53
N LYS A 41 -5.73 -10.08 0.20
CA LYS A 41 -6.86 -10.70 0.87
C LYS A 41 -7.33 -9.71 1.92
N LYS A 42 -8.62 -9.36 1.87
CA LYS A 42 -9.27 -8.56 2.92
C LYS A 42 -9.01 -9.25 4.26
N ILE A 43 -8.10 -8.69 5.05
CA ILE A 43 -7.90 -9.13 6.42
C ILE A 43 -9.02 -8.48 7.21
N GLU A 44 -10.01 -9.28 7.60
CA GLU A 44 -11.04 -8.82 8.53
C GLU A 44 -10.41 -8.79 9.92
N ILE A 45 -10.03 -7.58 10.34
CA ILE A 45 -9.48 -7.30 11.66
C ILE A 45 -10.62 -6.80 12.54
N SER A 46 -10.87 -7.46 13.67
CA SER A 46 -11.87 -7.00 14.64
C SER A 46 -11.48 -5.65 15.23
N ASP A 47 -12.44 -4.91 15.78
CA ASP A 47 -12.13 -3.61 16.40
C ASP A 47 -11.18 -3.77 17.60
N GLU A 48 -11.27 -4.87 18.34
CA GLU A 48 -10.32 -5.22 19.41
C GLU A 48 -8.90 -5.43 18.87
N GLN A 49 -8.75 -6.14 17.75
CA GLN A 49 -7.45 -6.35 17.11
C GLN A 49 -6.89 -5.04 16.54
N LYS A 50 -7.73 -4.14 16.03
CA LYS A 50 -7.32 -2.79 15.61
C LYS A 50 -6.82 -1.95 16.77
N GLU A 51 -7.52 -1.96 17.91
CA GLU A 51 -7.08 -1.23 19.10
C GLU A 51 -5.77 -1.80 19.66
N ALA A 52 -5.60 -3.13 19.64
CA ALA A 52 -4.34 -3.76 20.03
C ALA A 52 -3.18 -3.31 19.12
N ALA A 53 -3.38 -3.33 17.80
CA ALA A 53 -2.39 -2.84 16.85
C ALA A 53 -2.06 -1.35 17.07
N ARG A 54 -3.08 -0.51 17.28
CA ARG A 54 -2.89 0.93 17.55
C ARG A 54 -2.01 1.15 18.78
N ARG A 55 -2.25 0.42 19.88
CA ARG A 55 -1.42 0.56 21.09
C ARG A 55 0.04 0.23 20.84
N VAL A 56 0.32 -0.84 20.07
CA VAL A 56 1.69 -1.22 19.70
C VAL A 56 2.35 -0.12 18.88
N PHE A 57 1.70 0.36 17.81
CA PHE A 57 2.25 1.42 16.96
C PHE A 57 2.50 2.72 17.74
N THR A 58 1.54 3.15 18.57
CA THR A 58 1.73 4.33 19.44
C THR A 58 2.90 4.15 20.41
N GLY A 59 3.08 2.94 20.96
CA GLY A 59 4.23 2.64 21.83
C GLY A 59 5.55 2.76 21.08
N LEU A 60 5.63 2.23 19.87
CA LEU A 60 6.82 2.33 19.02
C LEU A 60 7.16 3.78 18.66
N MET A 61 6.16 4.59 18.29
CA MET A 61 6.36 6.02 18.02
C MET A 61 6.92 6.77 19.23
N LYS A 62 6.39 6.51 20.43
CA LYS A 62 6.90 7.13 21.66
C LYS A 62 8.34 6.74 21.97
N ILE A 63 8.71 5.49 21.69
CA ILE A 63 10.09 5.03 21.86
C ILE A 63 10.99 5.78 20.87
N GLU A 64 10.61 5.86 19.60
CA GLU A 64 11.33 6.62 18.57
C GLU A 64 11.52 8.08 18.99
N GLU A 65 10.45 8.76 19.41
CA GLU A 65 10.49 10.14 19.92
C GLU A 65 11.45 10.28 21.10
N SER A 66 11.41 9.36 22.06
CA SER A 66 12.31 9.40 23.23
C SER A 66 13.78 9.23 22.86
N VAL A 67 14.08 8.38 21.87
CA VAL A 67 15.44 8.16 21.38
C VAL A 67 15.95 9.40 20.65
N GLN A 68 15.10 10.06 19.84
CA GLN A 68 15.45 11.29 19.14
C GLN A 68 15.69 12.48 20.08
N LEU A 69 14.99 12.54 21.21
CA LEU A 69 15.15 13.60 22.22
C LEU A 69 16.33 13.39 23.17
N SER A 70 16.95 12.20 23.15
CA SER A 70 18.06 11.83 24.04
C SER A 70 19.44 11.94 23.38
N GLY A 71 19.50 12.39 22.12
CA GLY A 71 20.73 12.70 21.37
C GLY A 71 20.96 14.20 21.26
#